data_AF-A0AAJ1B1D5-F1
#
_entry.id   AF-A0AAJ1B1D5-F1
#
_cell.length_a   1.000
_cell.length_b   1.000
_cell.length_c   1.000
_cell.angle_alpha   90.00
_cell.angle_beta   90.00
_cell.angle_gamma   90.00
#
_symmetry.space_group_name_H-M   'P 1'
#
loop_
_entity.id
_entity.type
_entity.pdbx_description
1 polymer ?
#
loop_
_entity_poly.entity_id
_entity_poly.type
_entity_poly.pdbx_seq_one_letter_code
_entity_poly.pdbx_strand_id
1 'polypeptide(L)' 'REEKLPFMIHSREAAEDTLNIVREYMQGGMYGGIIHCFSYSREIAAEYLKMGLYLGIGGVVTFKNAKKL' A
#
# COMPACT_ATOMS: atom_id res chain seq x y z
N ARG A 1 -5.82 7.10 -15.03
CA ARG A 1 -5.67 8.53 -15.41
C ARG A 1 -6.37 8.85 -16.73
N GLU A 2 -6.53 7.90 -17.66
CA GLU A 2 -7.54 7.96 -18.74
C GLU A 2 -8.73 7.03 -18.45
N GLU A 3 -8.46 5.76 -18.10
CA GLU A 3 -9.49 4.73 -17.86
C GLU A 3 -10.10 4.69 -16.45
N LYS A 4 -9.72 5.61 -15.56
CA LYS A 4 -10.20 5.69 -14.14
C LYS A 4 -10.20 4.36 -13.35
N LEU A 5 -9.31 3.43 -13.68
CA LEU A 5 -9.19 2.15 -12.98
C LEU A 5 -8.37 2.26 -11.67
N PRO A 6 -8.69 1.44 -10.66
CA PRO A 6 -7.89 1.33 -9.44
C PRO A 6 -6.59 0.58 -9.70
N PHE A 7 -5.61 0.81 -8.82
CA PHE A 7 -4.29 0.20 -8.92
C PHE A 7 -4.10 -0.89 -7.87
N MET A 8 -3.26 -1.88 -8.21
CA MET A 8 -2.74 -2.86 -7.27
C MET A 8 -1.22 -2.70 -7.22
N ILE A 9 -0.71 -2.37 -6.04
CA ILE A 9 0.72 -2.08 -5.86
C ILE A 9 1.31 -3.17 -4.98
N HIS A 10 2.34 -3.83 -5.48
CA HIS A 10 3.20 -4.68 -4.66
C HIS A 10 4.48 -3.91 -4.33
N SER A 11 4.91 -4.00 -3.08
CA SER A 11 6.15 -3.37 -2.62
C SER A 11 6.78 -4.24 -1.54
N ARG A 12 8.07 -4.49 -1.68
CA ARG A 12 8.89 -5.22 -0.72
C ARG A 12 10.25 -4.53 -0.62
N GLU A 13 10.71 -4.30 0.62
CA GLU A 13 11.99 -3.63 0.90
C GLU A 13 12.15 -2.23 0.27
N ALA A 14 11.03 -1.59 -0.11
CA ALA A 14 11.01 -0.30 -0.80
C ALA A 14 9.91 0.62 -0.23
N ALA A 15 9.66 0.56 1.08
CA ALA A 15 8.52 1.21 1.73
C ALA A 15 8.47 2.72 1.48
N GLU A 16 9.60 3.42 1.68
CA GLU A 16 9.68 4.87 1.55
C GLU A 16 9.56 5.32 0.09
N ASP A 17 10.33 4.72 -0.82
CA ASP A 17 10.26 5.02 -2.25
C ASP A 17 8.86 4.80 -2.81
N THR A 18 8.24 3.66 -2.47
CA THR A 18 6.87 3.35 -2.89
C THR A 18 5.88 4.35 -2.31
N LEU A 19 6.01 4.71 -1.03
CA LEU A 19 5.14 5.69 -0.39
C LEU A 19 5.23 7.06 -1.07
N ASN A 20 6.44 7.51 -1.39
CA ASN A 20 6.67 8.79 -2.04
C ASN A 20 6.08 8.84 -3.45
N ILE A 21 6.31 7.79 -4.24
CA ILE A 21 5.70 7.65 -5.58
C ILE A 21 4.17 7.63 -5.47
N VAL A 22 3.61 6.83 -4.58
CA VAL A 22 2.15 6.76 -4.39
C VAL A 22 1.58 8.13 -4.01
N ARG A 23 2.23 8.86 -3.09
CA ARG A 23 1.81 10.20 -2.67
C ARG A 23 1.76 11.18 -3.85
N GLU A 24 2.78 11.18 -4.69
CA GLU A 24 2.83 12.02 -5.91
C GLU A 24 1.69 11.67 -6.88
N TYR A 25 1.48 10.38 -7.12
CA TYR A 25 0.44 9.94 -8.06
C TYR A 25 -0.98 10.17 -7.54
N MET A 26 -1.21 10.05 -6.23
CA MET A 26 -2.48 10.37 -5.59
C MET A 26 -2.86 11.85 -5.74
N GLN A 27 -1.90 12.77 -5.61
CA GLN A 27 -2.10 14.20 -5.92
C GLN A 27 -2.43 14.42 -7.40
N GLY A 28 -1.89 13.55 -8.25
CA GLY A 28 -2.07 13.57 -9.69
C GLY A 28 -3.40 13.04 -10.22
N GLY A 29 -4.33 12.58 -9.37
CA GLY A 29 -5.61 12.00 -9.79
C GLY A 29 -5.56 10.50 -10.07
N MET A 30 -4.67 9.77 -9.37
CA MET A 30 -4.75 8.32 -9.27
C MET A 30 -6.07 7.90 -8.59
N TYR A 31 -6.74 6.88 -9.12
CA TYR A 31 -8.11 6.54 -8.73
C TYR A 31 -8.15 5.38 -7.73
N GLY A 32 -7.73 5.64 -6.50
CA GLY A 32 -7.70 4.63 -5.43
C GLY A 32 -6.86 3.39 -5.76
N GLY A 33 -6.94 2.39 -4.90
CA GLY A 33 -6.19 1.15 -5.08
C GLY A 33 -5.89 0.41 -3.79
N ILE A 34 -5.13 -0.68 -3.93
CA ILE A 34 -4.73 -1.55 -2.85
C ILE A 34 -3.21 -1.74 -2.83
N ILE A 35 -2.62 -1.68 -1.65
CA ILE A 35 -1.25 -2.15 -1.40
C ILE A 35 -1.33 -3.65 -1.12
N HIS A 36 -1.01 -4.45 -2.12
CA HIS A 36 -1.08 -5.91 -2.07
C HIS A 36 -0.02 -6.48 -1.13
N CYS A 37 -0.43 -7.45 -0.29
CA CYS A 37 0.42 -8.16 0.65
C CYS A 37 1.25 -7.18 1.51
N PHE A 38 0.55 -6.21 2.10
CA PHE A 38 1.18 -5.15 2.89
C PHE A 38 1.99 -5.76 4.02
N SER A 39 3.29 -5.44 4.06
CA SER A 39 4.17 -5.94 5.10
C SER A 39 5.14 -4.96 5.76
N TYR A 40 4.68 -3.73 6.00
CA TYR A 40 5.47 -2.64 6.56
C TYR A 40 4.93 -2.14 7.90
N SER A 41 5.54 -1.07 8.42
CA SER A 41 5.19 -0.55 9.75
C SER A 41 3.79 0.07 9.80
N ARG A 42 3.26 0.21 11.02
CA ARG A 42 1.95 0.84 11.27
C ARG A 42 1.91 2.29 10.77
N GLU A 43 3.04 2.98 10.81
CA GLU A 43 3.17 4.37 10.36
C GLU A 43 2.96 4.45 8.84
N ILE A 44 3.62 3.57 8.08
CA ILE A 44 3.42 3.47 6.63
C ILE A 44 1.98 3.04 6.30
N ALA A 45 1.41 2.10 7.05
CA ALA A 45 0.02 1.70 6.91
C ALA A 45 -0.94 2.90 7.05
N ALA A 46 -0.73 3.72 8.08
CA ALA A 46 -1.54 4.90 8.34
C ALA A 46 -1.47 5.92 7.19
N GLU A 47 -0.29 6.11 6.59
CA GLU A 47 -0.14 7.00 5.44
C GLU A 47 -0.96 6.55 4.23
N TYR A 48 -0.93 5.25 3.89
CA TYR A 48 -1.75 4.70 2.82
C TYR A 48 -3.26 4.83 3.10
N LEU A 49 -3.69 4.58 4.34
CA LEU A 49 -5.09 4.72 4.72
C LEU A 49 -5.58 6.17 4.68
N LYS A 50 -4.74 7.14 5.08
CA LYS A 50 -5.05 8.58 4.96
C LYS A 50 -5.25 9.01 3.51
N MET A 51 -4.54 8.36 2.57
CA MET A 51 -4.71 8.58 1.14
C MET A 51 -5.95 7.90 0.56
N GLY A 52 -6.71 7.13 1.35
CA GLY A 52 -7.89 6.41 0.88
C GLY A 52 -7.57 5.11 0.13
N LEU A 53 -6.35 4.58 0.29
CA LEU A 53 -5.96 3.28 -0.25
C LEU A 53 -6.28 2.15 0.72
N TYR A 54 -6.44 0.95 0.18
CA TYR A 54 -6.66 -0.27 0.94
C TYR A 54 -5.35 -1.00 1.22
N LEU A 55 -5.30 -1.76 2.32
CA LEU A 55 -4.19 -2.65 2.65
C LEU A 55 -4.62 -4.09 2.44
N GLY A 56 -3.91 -4.80 1.56
CA GLY A 56 -4.10 -6.23 1.34
C GLY A 56 -3.39 -7.02 2.43
N ILE A 57 -4.14 -7.51 3.42
CA ILE A 57 -3.61 -8.37 4.47
C ILE A 57 -3.63 -9.82 3.98
N GLY A 58 -2.44 -10.38 3.76
CA GLY A 58 -2.29 -11.77 3.31
C GLY A 58 -2.34 -12.78 4.44
N GLY A 59 -2.47 -14.06 4.10
CA GLY A 59 -2.49 -15.17 5.06
C GLY A 59 -1.20 -15.33 5.89
N VAL A 60 -0.11 -14.65 5.52
CA VAL A 60 1.12 -14.63 6.32
C VAL A 60 0.89 -14.20 7.78
N VAL A 61 -0.14 -13.38 8.03
CA VAL A 61 -0.55 -12.96 9.38
C VAL A 61 -0.95 -14.13 10.28
N THR A 62 -1.37 -15.26 9.71
CA THR A 62 -1.79 -16.44 10.50
C THR A 62 -0.62 -17.31 10.94
N PHE A 63 0.61 -17.02 10.49
CA PHE A 63 1.79 -17.79 10.89
C PHE A 63 2.31 -17.33 12.25
N LYS A 64 2.58 -18.28 13.14
CA LYS A 64 3.13 -18.01 14.49
C LYS A 64 4.44 -17.21 14.49
N ASN A 65 5.18 -17.28 13.39
CA ASN A 65 6.48 -16.62 13.23
C ASN A 65 6.40 -15.30 12.43
N ALA A 66 5.20 -14.78 12.16
CA ALA A 66 5.03 -13.50 11.50
C ALA A 66 5.49 -12.37 12.44
N LYS A 67 6.76 -11.98 12.34
CA LYS A 67 7.35 -10.88 13.14
C LYS A 67 7.05 -9.49 12.57
N LYS A 68 6.66 -9.44 11.29
CA LYS A 68 6.24 -8.25 10.58
C LYS A 68 4.91 -8.59 9.93
N LEU A 69 3.93 -7.72 10.14
CA LEU A 69 2.74 -7.72 9.32
C LEU A 69 3.15 -7.10 8.02
#